data_AF-A0A536IU43-F1
#
_entry.id   AF-A0A536IU43-F1
#
_cell.length_a   1.000
_cell.length_b   1.000
_cell.length_c   1.000
_cell.angle_alpha   90.00
_cell.angle_beta   90.00
_cell.angle_gamma   90.00
#
_symmetry.space_group_name_H-M   'P 1'
#
loop_
_entity.id
_entity.type
_entity.pdbx_description
1 polymer ?
#
loop_
_entity_poly.entity_id
_entity_poly.type
_entity_poly.pdbx_seq_one_letter_code
_entity_poly.pdbx_strand_id
1 'polypeptide(L)'
;MRDPYAADVESRRAEHERWLRGPAGYLAAVERIELPIGATREVHGLVIEALPDGFRVDGERTGPRTVETGGRYRLRLSHQNFPAIVILDAESPRLREPVVPRWFPVDRAYRFVLPLEPDGARADIRTTRDQDRPAERAGWFTVPLDGRGYRLSATRFLEPGAGEIEVYFSDATSGRESYRMRYVPAEREGDRWLLDFNRTYNPACAWSPFYNCPLPPAENRLPVALRVGEMSPGTSELNVPSEHVAVVARFGDRDAAERATDALKSAGFADDDVSIVARGATTDESGRFVPGGLMVTVLASGREEAAKRVLHAHEAQDVSTNRVGATGTVGQRTV
;
A
#
# COMPACT_ATOMS: atom_id res chain seq x y z
N MET A 1 -38.07 17.19 6.44
CA MET A 1 -37.98 16.48 5.15
C MET A 1 -36.62 15.79 5.10
N ARG A 2 -36.53 14.47 4.90
CA ARG A 2 -35.23 13.78 4.81
C ARG A 2 -34.47 14.32 3.60
N ASP A 3 -33.19 14.61 3.76
CA ASP A 3 -32.31 15.04 2.69
C ASP A 3 -32.06 13.87 1.71
N PRO A 4 -32.52 13.94 0.45
CA PRO A 4 -32.36 12.84 -0.52
C PRO A 4 -30.89 12.52 -0.84
N TYR A 5 -30.00 13.52 -0.81
CA TYR A 5 -28.58 13.30 -1.07
C TYR A 5 -27.91 12.55 0.07
N ALA A 6 -28.15 12.99 1.31
CA ALA A 6 -27.64 12.27 2.47
C ALA A 6 -28.17 10.83 2.49
N ALA A 7 -29.43 10.60 2.10
CA ALA A 7 -29.99 9.26 1.97
C ALA A 7 -29.29 8.40 0.90
N ASP A 8 -28.92 8.96 -0.26
CA ASP A 8 -28.10 8.26 -1.28
C ASP A 8 -26.72 7.87 -0.72
N VAL A 9 -26.05 8.80 -0.05
CA VAL A 9 -24.73 8.54 0.57
C VAL A 9 -24.84 7.42 1.62
N GLU A 10 -25.83 7.46 2.50
CA GLU A 10 -26.02 6.42 3.52
C GLU A 10 -26.41 5.06 2.90
N SER A 11 -27.19 5.03 1.82
CA SER A 11 -27.48 3.78 1.10
C SER A 11 -26.21 3.12 0.56
N ARG A 12 -25.33 3.92 -0.05
CA ARG A 12 -24.03 3.45 -0.58
C ARG A 12 -23.11 2.95 0.53
N ARG A 13 -23.09 3.63 1.69
CA ARG A 13 -22.33 3.18 2.87
C ARG A 13 -22.79 1.80 3.35
N ALA A 14 -24.11 1.59 3.41
CA ALA A 14 -24.69 0.31 3.79
C ALA A 14 -24.43 -0.79 2.75
N GLU A 15 -24.44 -0.47 1.46
CA GLU A 15 -24.03 -1.39 0.38
C GLU A 15 -22.56 -1.77 0.49
N HIS A 16 -21.68 -0.79 0.72
CA HIS A 16 -20.25 -1.02 0.92
C HIS A 16 -19.99 -1.93 2.12
N GLU A 17 -20.65 -1.69 3.25
CA GLU A 17 -20.52 -2.56 4.43
C GLU A 17 -20.93 -4.00 4.15
N ARG A 18 -22.10 -4.21 3.51
CA ARG A 18 -22.57 -5.54 3.13
C ARG A 18 -21.59 -6.23 2.19
N TRP A 19 -21.04 -5.49 1.23
CA TRP A 19 -20.08 -6.02 0.26
C TRP A 19 -18.74 -6.36 0.93
N LEU A 20 -18.21 -5.47 1.78
CA LEU A 20 -16.92 -5.62 2.47
C LEU A 20 -16.88 -6.91 3.31
N ARG A 21 -18.01 -7.23 3.95
CA ARG A 21 -18.25 -8.44 4.76
C ARG A 21 -18.81 -9.62 3.95
N GLY A 22 -18.97 -9.45 2.64
CA GLY A 22 -19.45 -10.48 1.76
C GLY A 22 -18.34 -11.48 1.39
N PRO A 23 -18.71 -12.61 0.76
CA PRO A 23 -17.77 -13.67 0.38
C PRO A 23 -16.77 -13.26 -0.71
N ALA A 24 -17.01 -12.13 -1.38
CA ALA A 24 -16.10 -11.52 -2.35
C ALA A 24 -15.47 -10.20 -1.85
N GLY A 25 -15.73 -9.81 -0.60
CA GLY A 25 -15.24 -8.58 0.01
C GLY A 25 -13.78 -8.69 0.47
N TYR A 26 -13.18 -7.56 0.85
CA TYR A 26 -11.77 -7.52 1.25
C TYR A 26 -11.45 -8.34 2.50
N LEU A 27 -12.41 -8.49 3.42
CA LEU A 27 -12.25 -9.29 4.64
C LEU A 27 -12.22 -10.80 4.37
N ALA A 28 -12.73 -11.25 3.22
CA ALA A 28 -12.66 -12.64 2.81
C ALA A 28 -11.24 -13.02 2.31
N ALA A 29 -10.38 -12.06 1.99
CA ALA A 29 -9.05 -12.35 1.46
C ALA A 29 -8.16 -13.03 2.51
N VAL A 30 -7.61 -14.19 2.14
CA VAL A 30 -6.76 -15.04 3.01
C VAL A 30 -5.36 -15.28 2.46
N GLU A 31 -5.14 -15.07 1.17
CA GLU A 31 -3.84 -15.26 0.54
C GLU A 31 -3.72 -14.42 -0.75
N ARG A 32 -2.49 -14.06 -1.11
CA ARG A 32 -2.13 -13.52 -2.42
C ARG A 32 -1.01 -14.36 -3.02
N ILE A 33 -1.20 -14.79 -4.26
CA ILE A 33 -0.22 -15.49 -5.07
C ILE A 33 0.19 -14.56 -6.21
N GLU A 34 1.46 -14.16 -6.25
CA GLU A 34 2.01 -13.46 -7.42
C GLU A 34 2.10 -14.44 -8.61
N LEU A 35 1.67 -13.99 -9.79
CA LEU A 35 1.61 -14.79 -11.01
C LEU A 35 2.21 -13.99 -12.17
N PRO A 36 3.53 -14.05 -12.40
CA PRO A 36 4.19 -13.31 -13.48
C PRO A 36 3.56 -13.59 -14.85
N ILE A 37 3.58 -12.61 -15.75
CA ILE A 37 3.06 -12.76 -17.11
C ILE A 37 3.72 -13.97 -17.80
N GLY A 38 2.90 -14.83 -18.40
CA GLY A 38 3.30 -16.09 -19.02
C GLY A 38 3.38 -17.28 -18.07
N ALA A 39 3.21 -17.07 -16.76
CA ALA A 39 3.14 -18.16 -15.79
C ALA A 39 1.72 -18.74 -15.70
N THR A 40 1.67 -20.05 -15.45
CA THR A 40 0.44 -20.81 -15.22
C THR A 40 0.45 -21.44 -13.84
N ARG A 41 -0.69 -21.45 -13.16
CA ARG A 41 -0.85 -22.08 -11.84
C ARG A 41 -2.22 -22.70 -11.67
N GLU A 42 -2.26 -23.89 -11.11
CA GLU A 42 -3.50 -24.51 -10.65
C GLU A 42 -3.82 -24.02 -9.23
N VAL A 43 -5.02 -23.48 -9.04
CA VAL A 43 -5.49 -22.95 -7.75
C VAL A 43 -6.94 -23.37 -7.55
N HIS A 44 -7.22 -24.13 -6.49
CA HIS A 44 -8.56 -24.61 -6.15
C HIS A 44 -9.30 -25.27 -7.34
N GLY A 45 -8.59 -26.07 -8.14
CA GLY A 45 -9.14 -26.81 -9.28
C GLY A 45 -9.31 -26.02 -10.57
N LEU A 46 -8.90 -24.74 -10.59
CA LEU A 46 -8.87 -23.91 -11.80
C LEU A 46 -7.42 -23.73 -12.27
N VAL A 47 -7.17 -23.88 -13.57
CA VAL A 47 -5.87 -23.60 -14.20
C VAL A 47 -5.86 -22.16 -14.69
N ILE A 48 -5.00 -21.33 -14.11
CA ILE A 48 -4.93 -19.89 -14.38
C ILE A 48 -3.58 -19.53 -15.01
N GLU A 49 -3.63 -18.95 -16.19
CA GLU A 49 -2.48 -18.36 -16.88
C GLU A 49 -2.57 -16.83 -16.81
N ALA A 50 -1.46 -16.15 -16.49
CA ALA A 50 -1.35 -14.71 -16.59
C ALA A 50 -0.96 -14.31 -18.03
N LEU A 51 -1.78 -13.46 -18.65
CA LEU A 51 -1.52 -12.89 -19.98
C LEU A 51 -1.09 -11.42 -19.84
N PRO A 52 -0.47 -10.79 -20.86
CA PRO A 52 -0.10 -9.36 -20.79
C PRO A 52 -1.27 -8.39 -20.61
N ASP A 53 -2.48 -8.81 -20.98
CA ASP A 53 -3.69 -7.99 -21.02
C ASP A 53 -4.87 -8.65 -20.29
N GLY A 54 -4.61 -9.61 -19.41
CA GLY A 54 -5.64 -10.34 -18.69
C GLY A 54 -5.19 -11.70 -18.21
N PHE A 55 -6.09 -12.68 -18.29
CA PHE A 55 -5.87 -14.03 -17.80
C PHE A 55 -6.48 -15.06 -18.76
N ARG A 56 -6.07 -16.31 -18.62
CA ARG A 56 -6.81 -17.47 -19.11
C ARG A 56 -7.20 -18.33 -17.92
N VAL A 57 -8.45 -18.77 -17.86
CA VAL A 57 -8.96 -19.68 -16.83
C VAL A 57 -9.51 -20.90 -17.55
N ASP A 58 -8.94 -22.08 -17.29
CA ASP A 58 -9.31 -23.36 -17.93
C ASP A 58 -9.39 -23.29 -19.46
N GLY A 59 -8.44 -22.59 -20.07
CA GLY A 59 -8.39 -22.41 -21.53
C GLY A 59 -9.13 -21.18 -22.04
N GLU A 60 -10.05 -20.60 -21.26
CA GLU A 60 -10.87 -19.46 -21.67
C GLU A 60 -10.26 -18.11 -21.28
N ARG A 61 -10.17 -17.19 -22.26
CA ARG A 61 -9.59 -15.87 -22.03
C ARG A 61 -10.55 -14.98 -21.25
N THR A 62 -10.01 -14.22 -20.30
CA THR A 62 -10.79 -13.29 -19.48
C THR A 62 -9.98 -12.08 -19.02
N GLY A 63 -10.67 -11.02 -18.62
CA GLY A 63 -10.08 -9.88 -17.94
C GLY A 63 -10.01 -10.08 -16.42
N PRO A 64 -9.48 -9.09 -15.69
CA PRO A 64 -9.46 -9.10 -14.22
C PRO A 64 -10.88 -9.13 -13.66
N ARG A 65 -11.19 -10.16 -12.87
CA ARG A 65 -12.51 -10.37 -12.25
C ARG A 65 -12.39 -11.29 -11.05
N THR A 66 -13.47 -11.45 -10.31
CA THR A 66 -13.60 -12.55 -9.36
C THR A 66 -14.15 -13.77 -10.10
N VAL A 67 -13.53 -14.93 -9.93
CA VAL A 67 -14.01 -16.22 -10.45
C VAL A 67 -14.44 -17.13 -9.29
N GLU A 68 -15.54 -17.84 -9.50
CA GLU A 68 -16.07 -18.83 -8.56
C GLU A 68 -15.36 -20.17 -8.78
N THR A 69 -14.99 -20.86 -7.71
CA THR A 69 -14.38 -22.21 -7.80
C THR A 69 -15.41 -23.35 -7.69
N GLY A 70 -16.70 -23.01 -7.54
CA GLY A 70 -17.77 -23.99 -7.28
C GLY A 70 -17.83 -24.48 -5.82
N GLY A 71 -17.01 -23.93 -4.92
CA GLY A 71 -16.99 -24.26 -3.50
C GLY A 71 -16.81 -23.04 -2.58
N ARG A 72 -16.12 -23.25 -1.46
CA ARG A 72 -15.88 -22.24 -0.41
C ARG A 72 -15.04 -21.05 -0.89
N TYR A 73 -14.14 -21.28 -1.85
CA TYR A 73 -13.16 -20.28 -2.28
C TYR A 73 -13.59 -19.53 -3.53
N ARG A 74 -13.14 -18.29 -3.66
CA ARG A 74 -13.20 -17.48 -4.88
C ARG A 74 -11.82 -16.92 -5.17
N LEU A 75 -11.54 -16.69 -6.45
CA LEU A 75 -10.25 -16.16 -6.87
C LEU A 75 -10.44 -14.79 -7.50
N ARG A 76 -9.89 -13.75 -6.88
CA ARG A 76 -9.84 -12.41 -7.45
C ARG A 76 -8.58 -12.30 -8.30
N LEU A 77 -8.78 -12.30 -9.62
CA LEU A 77 -7.73 -12.10 -10.60
C LEU A 77 -7.43 -10.60 -10.70
N SER A 78 -6.22 -10.21 -10.34
CA SER A 78 -5.77 -8.82 -10.31
C SER A 78 -4.59 -8.67 -11.26
N HIS A 79 -4.74 -7.88 -12.33
CA HIS A 79 -3.66 -7.73 -13.31
C HIS A 79 -2.65 -6.67 -12.88
N GLN A 80 -3.06 -5.41 -12.73
CA GLN A 80 -2.20 -4.30 -12.28
C GLN A 80 -0.83 -4.17 -12.98
N ASN A 81 -0.66 -4.79 -14.16
CA ASN A 81 0.62 -5.06 -14.85
C ASN A 81 1.60 -5.98 -14.10
N PHE A 82 1.24 -6.42 -12.89
CA PHE A 82 1.90 -7.43 -12.07
C PHE A 82 0.85 -8.44 -11.60
N PRO A 83 0.52 -9.43 -12.45
CA PRO A 83 -0.66 -10.22 -12.22
C PRO A 83 -0.55 -11.07 -10.95
N ALA A 84 -1.68 -11.23 -10.28
CA ALA A 84 -1.78 -12.00 -9.06
C ALA A 84 -3.19 -12.55 -8.86
N ILE A 85 -3.24 -13.59 -8.04
CA ILE A 85 -4.47 -14.23 -7.60
C ILE A 85 -4.63 -13.94 -6.12
N VAL A 86 -5.70 -13.26 -5.73
CA VAL A 86 -6.09 -13.12 -4.32
C VAL A 86 -7.15 -14.17 -4.01
N ILE A 87 -6.85 -15.06 -3.07
CA ILE A 87 -7.77 -16.12 -2.63
C ILE A 87 -8.72 -15.52 -1.59
N LEU A 88 -10.01 -15.66 -1.85
CA LEU A 88 -11.09 -15.23 -0.98
C LEU A 88 -11.77 -16.47 -0.38
N ASP A 89 -11.85 -16.53 0.93
CA ASP A 89 -12.52 -17.57 1.68
C ASP A 89 -13.87 -17.06 2.21
N ALA A 90 -14.96 -17.61 1.68
CA ALA A 90 -16.32 -17.24 2.07
C ALA A 90 -16.67 -17.58 3.52
N GLU A 91 -15.88 -18.42 4.17
CA GLU A 91 -16.02 -18.80 5.58
C GLU A 91 -14.86 -18.28 6.44
N SER A 92 -14.07 -17.33 5.92
CA SER A 92 -12.97 -16.71 6.66
C SER A 92 -13.44 -16.25 8.05
N PRO A 93 -12.72 -16.60 9.14
CA PRO A 93 -13.05 -16.11 10.49
C PRO A 93 -13.17 -14.59 10.56
N ARG A 94 -12.41 -13.86 9.72
CA ARG A 94 -12.41 -12.39 9.64
C ARG A 94 -13.76 -11.81 9.23
N LEU A 95 -14.59 -12.57 8.50
CA LEU A 95 -15.95 -12.15 8.16
C LEU A 95 -16.87 -12.10 9.37
N ARG A 96 -16.55 -12.84 10.44
CA ARG A 96 -17.32 -12.90 11.70
C ARG A 96 -16.85 -11.86 12.72
N GLU A 97 -15.72 -11.19 12.47
CA GLU A 97 -15.24 -10.14 13.36
C GLU A 97 -16.15 -8.89 13.29
N PRO A 98 -16.30 -8.14 14.39
CA PRO A 98 -17.14 -6.94 14.43
C PRO A 98 -16.50 -5.72 13.72
N VAL A 99 -15.71 -5.95 12.66
CA VAL A 99 -15.01 -4.93 11.88
C VAL A 99 -15.98 -4.21 10.93
N VAL A 100 -16.56 -3.09 11.39
CA VAL A 100 -17.48 -2.25 10.59
C VAL A 100 -16.76 -1.01 10.04
N PRO A 101 -17.02 -0.61 8.78
CA PRO A 101 -16.56 0.68 8.26
C PRO A 101 -17.21 1.81 9.06
N ARG A 102 -16.39 2.77 9.49
CA ARG A 102 -16.84 3.98 10.17
C ARG A 102 -16.80 5.14 9.21
N TRP A 103 -17.71 6.09 9.37
CA TRP A 103 -17.88 7.19 8.43
C TRP A 103 -17.94 8.51 9.18
N PHE A 104 -17.36 9.55 8.59
CA PHE A 104 -17.64 10.90 9.02
C PHE A 104 -19.08 11.30 8.64
N PRO A 105 -19.68 12.28 9.35
CA PRO A 105 -20.97 12.85 8.97
C PRO A 105 -20.97 13.32 7.51
N VAL A 106 -22.13 13.22 6.86
CA VAL A 106 -22.31 13.76 5.50
C VAL A 106 -22.26 15.29 5.55
N ASP A 107 -21.46 15.89 4.69
CA ASP A 107 -21.34 17.33 4.52
C ASP A 107 -21.36 17.71 3.03
N ARG A 108 -22.44 18.40 2.63
CA ARG A 108 -22.68 18.85 1.26
C ARG A 108 -21.64 19.85 0.76
N ALA A 109 -20.94 20.56 1.65
CA ALA A 109 -19.90 21.50 1.26
C ALA A 109 -18.72 20.81 0.55
N TYR A 110 -18.58 19.49 0.71
CA TYR A 110 -17.51 18.69 0.11
C TYR A 110 -17.94 17.91 -1.15
N ARG A 111 -19.07 18.29 -1.75
CA ARG A 111 -19.51 17.79 -3.06
C ARG A 111 -19.24 18.85 -4.13
N PHE A 112 -18.34 18.56 -5.05
CA PHE A 112 -17.91 19.52 -6.07
C PHE A 112 -18.21 19.03 -7.48
N VAL A 113 -18.73 19.93 -8.32
CA VAL A 113 -18.82 19.71 -9.77
C VAL A 113 -17.81 20.64 -10.42
N LEU A 114 -16.73 20.09 -10.97
CA LEU A 114 -15.53 20.84 -11.36
C LEU A 114 -15.16 20.56 -12.83
N PRO A 115 -14.58 21.54 -13.55
CA PRO A 115 -13.90 21.23 -14.79
C PRO A 115 -12.64 20.40 -14.49
N LEU A 116 -12.30 19.50 -15.41
CA LEU A 116 -11.00 18.84 -15.43
C LEU A 116 -10.10 19.59 -16.41
N GLU A 117 -8.99 20.14 -15.94
CA GLU A 117 -7.95 20.70 -16.81
C GLU A 117 -7.14 19.54 -17.40
N PRO A 118 -7.26 19.21 -18.70
CA PRO A 118 -6.64 18.02 -19.26
C PRO A 118 -5.11 18.13 -19.25
N ASP A 119 -4.43 17.00 -19.06
CA ASP A 119 -2.97 16.92 -19.09
C ASP A 119 -2.52 15.79 -20.02
N GLY A 120 -2.86 14.54 -19.70
CA GLY A 120 -2.55 13.36 -20.52
C GLY A 120 -1.11 12.85 -20.38
N ALA A 121 -0.31 13.43 -19.48
CA ALA A 121 1.03 12.95 -19.19
C ALA A 121 1.03 11.51 -18.65
N ARG A 122 1.99 10.71 -19.10
CA ARG A 122 2.30 9.43 -18.47
C ARG A 122 2.85 9.65 -17.06
N ALA A 123 2.46 8.77 -16.15
CA ALA A 123 2.91 8.76 -14.77
C ALA A 123 3.07 7.32 -14.29
N ASP A 124 3.96 7.11 -13.33
CA ASP A 124 4.10 5.85 -12.61
C ASP A 124 3.67 6.07 -11.16
N ILE A 125 2.64 5.34 -10.73
CA ILE A 125 2.09 5.48 -9.39
C ILE A 125 2.71 4.42 -8.49
N ARG A 126 3.46 4.88 -7.49
CA ARG A 126 4.00 4.02 -6.43
C ARG A 126 2.89 3.21 -5.77
N THR A 127 3.19 2.01 -5.31
CA THR A 127 2.22 1.16 -4.61
C THR A 127 2.72 0.64 -3.27
N THR A 128 1.83 0.02 -2.51
CA THR A 128 2.15 -0.58 -1.20
C THR A 128 3.02 -1.83 -1.27
N ARG A 129 3.29 -2.38 -2.47
CA ARG A 129 4.15 -3.55 -2.69
C ARG A 129 5.36 -3.25 -3.59
N ASP A 130 5.78 -1.98 -3.62
CA ASP A 130 6.97 -1.49 -4.35
C ASP A 130 7.02 -1.84 -5.85
N GLN A 131 5.84 -2.00 -6.45
CA GLN A 131 5.65 -2.22 -7.88
C GLN A 131 4.89 -1.03 -8.45
N ASP A 132 5.54 -0.23 -9.27
CA ASP A 132 4.94 1.00 -9.80
C ASP A 132 3.95 0.69 -10.90
N ARG A 133 2.78 1.33 -10.84
CA ARG A 133 1.69 1.09 -11.78
C ARG A 133 1.65 2.18 -12.84
N PRO A 134 1.82 1.83 -14.13
CA PRO A 134 1.69 2.76 -15.24
C PRO A 134 0.29 3.39 -15.28
N ALA A 135 0.27 4.70 -15.35
CA ALA A 135 -0.93 5.51 -15.37
C ALA A 135 -0.79 6.70 -16.33
N GLU A 136 -1.92 7.34 -16.58
CA GLU A 136 -2.05 8.64 -17.19
C GLU A 136 -2.58 9.62 -16.12
N ARG A 137 -1.97 10.79 -16.03
CA ARG A 137 -2.57 11.93 -15.34
C ARG A 137 -3.61 12.54 -16.28
N ALA A 138 -4.85 12.10 -16.14
CA ALA A 138 -5.97 12.54 -16.98
C ALA A 138 -6.14 14.07 -16.96
N GLY A 139 -5.82 14.69 -15.83
CA GLY A 139 -5.81 16.14 -15.70
C GLY A 139 -5.74 16.59 -14.25
N TRP A 140 -6.15 17.84 -14.04
CA TRP A 140 -6.12 18.50 -12.75
C TRP A 140 -7.49 19.05 -12.36
N PHE A 141 -7.86 18.83 -11.11
CA PHE A 141 -9.00 19.49 -10.47
C PHE A 141 -8.50 20.59 -9.54
N THR A 142 -9.07 21.79 -9.65
CA THR A 142 -8.90 22.84 -8.63
C THR A 142 -10.06 22.77 -7.66
N VAL A 143 -9.83 22.16 -6.50
CA VAL A 143 -10.84 21.94 -5.46
C VAL A 143 -10.80 23.09 -4.45
N PRO A 144 -11.91 23.80 -4.22
CA PRO A 144 -11.98 24.84 -3.20
C PRO A 144 -12.14 24.21 -1.80
N LEU A 145 -11.10 24.32 -0.98
CA LEU A 145 -11.08 23.83 0.41
C LEU A 145 -10.54 24.95 1.32
N ASP A 146 -11.16 25.17 2.48
CA ASP A 146 -10.72 26.18 3.45
C ASP A 146 -10.46 27.58 2.85
N GLY A 147 -11.33 28.01 1.93
CA GLY A 147 -11.22 29.28 1.22
C GLY A 147 -10.06 29.38 0.21
N ARG A 148 -9.36 28.28 -0.09
CA ARG A 148 -8.23 28.21 -1.03
C ARG A 148 -8.47 27.16 -2.12
N GLY A 149 -7.92 27.38 -3.30
CA GLY A 149 -7.93 26.38 -4.37
C GLY A 149 -6.75 25.41 -4.24
N TYR A 150 -7.02 24.12 -4.08
CA TYR A 150 -6.02 23.06 -4.07
C TYR A 150 -6.07 22.28 -5.38
N ARG A 151 -4.93 22.11 -6.03
CA ARG A 151 -4.84 21.39 -7.30
C ARG A 151 -4.56 19.91 -7.03
N LEU A 152 -5.45 19.03 -7.48
CA LEU A 152 -5.35 17.58 -7.33
C LEU A 152 -5.21 16.93 -8.70
N SER A 153 -4.23 16.05 -8.85
CA SER A 153 -4.07 15.24 -10.06
C SER A 153 -5.12 14.12 -10.08
N ALA A 154 -5.77 13.96 -11.22
CA ALA A 154 -6.70 12.88 -11.51
C ALA A 154 -5.97 11.79 -12.30
N THR A 155 -6.10 10.56 -11.86
CA THR A 155 -5.32 9.43 -12.36
C THR A 155 -6.22 8.43 -13.07
N ARG A 156 -5.79 7.96 -14.24
CA ARG A 156 -6.33 6.80 -14.94
C ARG A 156 -5.23 5.76 -15.09
N PHE A 157 -5.42 4.56 -14.56
CA PHE A 157 -4.46 3.48 -14.80
C PHE A 157 -4.54 2.95 -16.24
N LEU A 158 -3.41 2.47 -16.76
CA LEU A 158 -3.29 1.94 -18.12
C LEU A 158 -3.38 0.40 -18.19
N GLU A 159 -3.56 -0.24 -17.04
CA GLU A 159 -3.69 -1.69 -16.92
C GLU A 159 -5.08 -2.19 -17.37
N PRO A 160 -5.18 -3.46 -17.83
CA PRO A 160 -6.45 -4.06 -18.23
C PRO A 160 -7.51 -3.96 -17.14
N GLY A 161 -8.71 -3.55 -17.54
CA GLY A 161 -9.84 -3.41 -16.61
C GLY A 161 -9.78 -2.18 -15.70
N ALA A 162 -8.75 -1.35 -15.78
CA ALA A 162 -8.74 -0.04 -15.14
C ALA A 162 -9.03 1.04 -16.19
N GLY A 163 -10.20 1.67 -16.11
CA GLY A 163 -10.60 2.73 -17.05
C GLY A 163 -11.20 3.96 -16.38
N GLU A 164 -11.51 3.85 -15.09
CA GLU A 164 -12.08 4.94 -14.30
C GLU A 164 -11.01 5.95 -13.91
N ILE A 165 -11.42 7.21 -13.77
CA ILE A 165 -10.56 8.28 -13.26
C ILE A 165 -10.83 8.41 -11.77
N GLU A 166 -9.77 8.37 -10.98
CA GLU A 166 -9.83 8.56 -9.53
C GLU A 166 -8.83 9.61 -9.07
N VAL A 167 -9.09 10.18 -7.91
CA VAL A 167 -8.11 11.00 -7.19
C VAL A 167 -7.63 10.21 -5.98
N TYR A 168 -6.35 9.81 -6.02
CA TYR A 168 -5.64 9.19 -4.92
C TYR A 168 -5.03 10.29 -4.05
N PHE A 169 -5.48 10.43 -2.79
CA PHE A 169 -5.05 11.54 -1.96
C PHE A 169 -4.78 11.13 -0.51
N SER A 170 -4.08 12.02 0.19
CA SER A 170 -3.99 12.03 1.66
C SER A 170 -4.24 13.46 2.13
N ASP A 171 -4.61 13.61 3.38
CA ASP A 171 -4.99 14.88 3.98
C ASP A 171 -4.58 14.92 5.47
N ALA A 172 -4.85 16.00 6.19
CA ALA A 172 -4.44 16.12 7.59
C ALA A 172 -5.15 15.13 8.56
N THR A 173 -6.22 14.44 8.13
CA THR A 173 -6.83 13.34 8.90
C THR A 173 -6.14 11.99 8.69
N SER A 174 -5.38 11.84 7.61
CA SER A 174 -4.78 10.57 7.17
C SER A 174 -3.78 10.03 8.20
N GLY A 175 -3.92 8.75 8.55
CA GLY A 175 -3.09 8.06 9.54
C GLY A 175 -3.47 8.32 11.00
N ARG A 176 -4.51 9.12 11.26
CA ARG A 176 -5.01 9.44 12.61
C ARG A 176 -6.50 9.18 12.76
N GLU A 177 -7.31 9.92 12.01
CA GLU A 177 -8.77 9.79 12.02
C GLU A 177 -9.26 8.98 10.81
N SER A 178 -8.52 9.04 9.70
CA SER A 178 -8.78 8.31 8.46
C SER A 178 -7.59 7.42 8.09
N TYR A 179 -7.76 6.47 7.16
CA TYR A 179 -6.65 5.63 6.72
C TYR A 179 -5.56 6.50 6.06
N ARG A 180 -4.30 6.02 6.05
CA ARG A 180 -3.13 6.79 5.59
C ARG A 180 -3.20 7.29 4.13
N MET A 181 -4.15 6.78 3.35
CA MET A 181 -4.45 7.20 1.98
C MET A 181 -5.92 6.90 1.68
N ARG A 182 -6.54 7.69 0.81
CA ARG A 182 -7.98 7.61 0.54
C ARG A 182 -8.28 7.97 -0.90
N TYR A 183 -9.32 7.35 -1.45
CA TYR A 183 -9.63 7.44 -2.87
C TYR A 183 -11.01 8.06 -3.05
N VAL A 184 -11.15 8.94 -4.04
CA VAL A 184 -12.44 9.49 -4.46
C VAL A 184 -12.59 9.30 -5.97
N PRO A 185 -13.69 8.68 -6.44
CA PRO A 185 -13.93 8.54 -7.87
C PRO A 185 -14.25 9.90 -8.48
N ALA A 186 -13.78 10.13 -9.70
CA ALA A 186 -14.20 11.25 -10.52
C ALA A 186 -15.27 10.76 -11.50
N GLU A 187 -16.53 11.08 -11.22
CA GLU A 187 -17.67 10.67 -12.04
C GLU A 187 -17.98 11.76 -13.08
N ARG A 188 -18.22 11.37 -14.34
CA ARG A 188 -18.55 12.36 -15.39
C ARG A 188 -19.95 12.91 -15.18
N GLU A 189 -20.09 14.24 -15.14
CA GLU A 189 -21.36 14.96 -14.99
C GLU A 189 -21.47 16.01 -16.10
N GLY A 190 -22.00 15.60 -17.25
CA GLY A 190 -22.05 16.43 -18.46
C GLY A 190 -20.67 16.70 -19.04
N ASP A 191 -20.31 17.98 -19.16
CA ASP A 191 -18.99 18.48 -19.57
C ASP A 191 -18.02 18.63 -18.38
N ARG A 192 -18.50 18.42 -17.15
CA ARG A 192 -17.75 18.54 -15.90
C ARG A 192 -17.63 17.17 -15.21
N TRP A 193 -17.05 17.18 -14.03
CA TRP A 193 -16.83 16.00 -13.20
C TRP A 193 -17.30 16.23 -11.78
N LEU A 194 -17.95 15.23 -11.22
CA LEU A 194 -18.32 15.15 -9.82
C LEU A 194 -17.15 14.56 -9.02
N LEU A 195 -16.63 15.36 -8.09
CA LEU A 195 -15.80 14.91 -6.99
C LEU A 195 -16.57 15.05 -5.69
N ASP A 196 -17.06 13.93 -5.17
CA ASP A 196 -17.81 13.89 -3.91
C ASP A 196 -16.99 13.24 -2.80
N PHE A 197 -16.38 14.07 -1.94
CA PHE A 197 -15.55 13.55 -0.85
C PHE A 197 -16.37 12.83 0.23
N ASN A 198 -17.70 12.95 0.27
CA ASN A 198 -18.54 12.11 1.14
C ASN A 198 -18.53 10.64 0.72
N ARG A 199 -18.17 10.38 -0.55
CA ARG A 199 -17.98 9.06 -1.14
C ARG A 199 -16.52 8.61 -1.14
N THR A 200 -15.63 9.35 -0.47
CA THR A 200 -14.25 8.91 -0.27
C THR A 200 -14.23 7.60 0.52
N TYR A 201 -13.48 6.63 0.02
CA TYR A 201 -13.39 5.30 0.60
C TYR A 201 -11.94 4.91 0.92
N ASN A 202 -11.79 3.97 1.84
CA ASN A 202 -10.51 3.37 2.16
C ASN A 202 -10.15 2.30 1.12
N PRO A 203 -8.90 2.25 0.67
CA PRO A 203 -8.46 1.24 -0.27
C PRO A 203 -8.47 -0.16 0.33
N ALA A 204 -8.45 -1.19 -0.52
CA ALA A 204 -8.51 -2.59 -0.11
C ALA A 204 -7.46 -2.99 0.96
N CYS A 205 -6.27 -2.41 0.88
CA CYS A 205 -5.17 -2.61 1.83
C CYS A 205 -5.43 -2.03 3.24
N ALA A 206 -6.43 -1.16 3.41
CA ALA A 206 -6.91 -0.77 4.74
C ALA A 206 -7.60 -1.94 5.45
N TRP A 207 -8.13 -2.88 4.68
CA TRP A 207 -8.93 -4.00 5.15
C TRP A 207 -8.18 -5.34 5.08
N SER A 208 -7.21 -5.48 4.19
CA SER A 208 -6.47 -6.73 4.00
C SER A 208 -5.07 -6.54 3.41
N PRO A 209 -4.04 -7.20 3.95
CA PRO A 209 -2.66 -7.07 3.44
C PRO A 209 -2.45 -7.70 2.06
N PHE A 210 -3.44 -8.45 1.54
CA PHE A 210 -3.34 -9.19 0.29
C PHE A 210 -3.59 -8.34 -0.97
N TYR A 211 -3.72 -7.02 -0.81
CA TYR A 211 -3.94 -6.10 -1.93
C TYR A 211 -2.75 -5.19 -2.15
N ASN A 212 -2.52 -4.88 -3.43
CA ASN A 212 -1.58 -3.85 -3.84
C ASN A 212 -2.35 -2.56 -4.17
N CYS A 213 -2.00 -1.48 -3.49
CA CYS A 213 -2.75 -0.23 -3.50
C CYS A 213 -1.91 0.94 -4.01
N PRO A 214 -2.46 1.81 -4.86
CA PRO A 214 -1.85 3.08 -5.25
C PRO A 214 -1.56 3.99 -4.06
N LEU A 215 -0.35 4.52 -3.99
CA LEU A 215 -0.02 5.58 -3.04
C LEU A 215 -0.42 6.94 -3.62
N PRO A 216 -0.94 7.88 -2.80
CA PRO A 216 -1.18 9.24 -3.22
C PRO A 216 0.10 9.91 -3.77
N PRO A 217 0.06 10.49 -4.98
CA PRO A 217 1.11 11.36 -5.48
C PRO A 217 1.41 12.51 -4.51
N ALA A 218 2.62 13.07 -4.60
CA ALA A 218 3.07 14.13 -3.68
C ALA A 218 2.17 15.38 -3.75
N GLU A 219 1.71 15.72 -4.95
CA GLU A 219 0.80 16.83 -5.23
C GLU A 219 -0.59 16.64 -4.59
N ASN A 220 -1.00 15.40 -4.33
CA ASN A 220 -2.31 15.08 -3.75
C ASN A 220 -2.25 14.91 -2.22
N ARG A 221 -1.22 15.45 -1.58
CA ARG A 221 -1.09 15.51 -0.12
C ARG A 221 -1.63 16.85 0.38
N LEU A 222 -2.90 16.83 0.77
CA LEU A 222 -3.60 18.02 1.25
C LEU A 222 -3.18 18.36 2.69
N PRO A 223 -2.85 19.62 3.00
CA PRO A 223 -2.56 20.03 4.38
C PRO A 223 -3.82 20.27 5.21
N VAL A 224 -5.01 20.22 4.61
CA VAL A 224 -6.30 20.47 5.26
C VAL A 224 -6.91 19.16 5.77
N ALA A 225 -7.71 19.21 6.83
CA ALA A 225 -8.39 18.04 7.37
C ALA A 225 -9.75 17.85 6.68
N LEU A 226 -9.94 16.75 5.95
CA LEU A 226 -11.23 16.42 5.34
C LEU A 226 -11.95 15.36 6.17
N ARG A 227 -12.83 15.82 7.06
CA ARG A 227 -13.72 14.98 7.90
C ARG A 227 -15.00 14.62 7.15
N VAL A 228 -14.82 13.99 5.99
CA VAL A 228 -15.87 13.43 5.13
C VAL A 228 -15.39 12.09 4.57
N GLY A 229 -16.33 11.22 4.21
CA GLY A 229 -16.05 9.88 3.71
C GLY A 229 -15.69 8.90 4.83
N GLU A 230 -14.95 7.85 4.45
CA GLU A 230 -14.59 6.76 5.35
C GLU A 230 -13.51 7.16 6.35
N MET A 231 -13.70 6.75 7.61
CA MET A 231 -12.74 6.89 8.69
C MET A 231 -11.77 5.69 8.71
N SER A 232 -10.75 5.76 9.56
CA SER A 232 -9.83 4.65 9.75
C SER A 232 -10.61 3.40 10.23
N PRO A 233 -10.32 2.20 9.68
CA PRO A 233 -11.02 0.96 10.00
C PRO A 233 -10.97 0.57 11.49
N GLY A 234 -10.17 1.26 12.31
CA GLY A 234 -10.19 1.14 13.77
C GLY A 234 -9.69 -0.21 14.29
N THR A 235 -9.26 -1.09 13.39
CA THR A 235 -8.61 -2.35 13.69
C THR A 235 -7.24 -2.04 14.26
N SER A 236 -7.08 -2.31 15.56
CA SER A 236 -5.80 -2.22 16.27
C SER A 236 -4.75 -3.22 15.74
N GLU A 237 -5.02 -3.93 14.64
CA GLU A 237 -4.15 -4.96 14.04
C GLU A 237 -3.98 -4.85 12.51
N LEU A 238 -4.42 -3.76 11.85
CA LEU A 238 -4.09 -3.51 10.42
C LEU A 238 -3.24 -2.26 10.18
N ASN A 239 -2.80 -1.61 11.26
CA ASN A 239 -1.42 -1.17 11.27
C ASN A 239 -0.59 -2.43 11.51
N VAL A 240 -0.24 -3.16 10.45
CA VAL A 240 1.14 -3.64 10.42
C VAL A 240 1.89 -2.39 9.97
N PRO A 241 2.41 -1.54 10.89
CA PRO A 241 3.63 -0.88 10.48
C PRO A 241 4.52 -2.04 10.06
N SER A 242 5.06 -1.99 8.86
CA SER A 242 6.20 -2.80 8.51
C SER A 242 7.34 -2.39 9.43
N GLU A 243 7.23 -2.73 10.72
CA GLU A 243 8.29 -2.71 11.71
C GLU A 243 9.20 -3.84 11.27
N HIS A 244 10.09 -3.48 10.35
CA HIS A 244 11.24 -4.31 10.11
C HIS A 244 12.16 -4.13 11.31
N VAL A 245 12.62 -5.22 11.88
CA VAL A 245 13.65 -5.15 12.91
C VAL A 245 14.99 -5.16 12.19
N ALA A 246 15.74 -4.07 12.32
CA ALA A 246 17.09 -3.98 11.79
C ALA A 246 18.12 -4.30 12.88
N VAL A 247 19.06 -5.19 12.57
CA VAL A 247 20.29 -5.35 13.34
C VAL A 247 21.37 -4.53 12.66
N VAL A 248 21.93 -3.55 13.38
CA VAL A 248 22.96 -2.65 12.87
C VAL A 248 24.26 -2.92 13.61
N ALA A 249 25.33 -3.16 12.87
CA ALA A 249 26.65 -3.45 13.39
C ALA A 249 27.70 -2.52 12.78
N ARG A 250 28.67 -2.09 13.60
CA ARG A 250 29.83 -1.31 13.15
C ARG A 250 31.04 -2.22 12.98
N PHE A 251 31.81 -2.00 11.91
CA PHE A 251 33.06 -2.69 11.63
C PHE A 251 34.19 -1.67 11.54
N GLY A 252 35.36 -2.06 12.06
CA GLY A 252 36.59 -1.26 11.98
C GLY A 252 37.36 -1.46 10.67
N ASP A 253 37.04 -2.51 9.92
CA ASP A 253 37.72 -2.90 8.68
C ASP A 253 36.70 -3.37 7.61
N ARG A 254 37.05 -3.16 6.34
CA ARG A 254 36.19 -3.47 5.20
C ARG A 254 36.08 -4.96 4.92
N ASP A 255 37.18 -5.68 4.99
CA ASP A 255 37.19 -7.11 4.70
C ASP A 255 36.38 -7.87 5.76
N ALA A 256 36.40 -7.39 7.01
CA ALA A 256 35.53 -7.92 8.08
C ALA A 256 34.03 -7.69 7.79
N ALA A 257 33.65 -6.51 7.32
CA ALA A 257 32.27 -6.20 6.96
C ALA A 257 31.78 -7.04 5.77
N GLU A 258 32.62 -7.20 4.73
CA GLU A 258 32.27 -7.98 3.54
C GLU A 258 32.13 -9.49 3.87
N ARG A 259 33.05 -10.06 4.67
CA ARG A 259 32.91 -11.45 5.16
C ARG A 259 31.64 -11.65 5.99
N ALA A 260 31.27 -10.68 6.82
CA ALA A 260 30.03 -10.74 7.59
C ALA A 260 28.79 -10.74 6.68
N THR A 261 28.79 -9.93 5.62
CA THR A 261 27.71 -9.91 4.62
C THR A 261 27.59 -11.24 3.87
N ASP A 262 28.70 -11.84 3.44
CA ASP A 262 28.68 -13.16 2.77
C ASP A 262 28.20 -14.28 3.69
N ALA A 263 28.57 -14.21 4.98
CA ALA A 263 28.10 -15.15 5.99
C ALA A 263 26.59 -14.99 6.27
N LEU A 264 26.07 -13.77 6.26
CA LEU A 264 24.62 -13.51 6.36
C LEU A 264 23.87 -14.10 5.16
N LYS A 265 24.37 -13.90 3.94
CA LYS A 265 23.77 -14.50 2.73
C LYS A 265 23.75 -16.03 2.81
N SER A 266 24.88 -16.62 3.23
CA SER A 266 25.00 -18.07 3.44
C SER A 266 24.06 -18.59 4.54
N ALA A 267 23.74 -17.75 5.53
CA ALA A 267 22.74 -18.03 6.55
C ALA A 267 21.29 -17.79 6.09
N GLY A 268 21.06 -17.44 4.83
CA GLY A 268 19.74 -17.31 4.20
C GLY A 268 19.09 -15.94 4.38
N PHE A 269 19.85 -14.86 4.59
CA PHE A 269 19.35 -13.48 4.44
C PHE A 269 19.42 -13.08 2.97
N ALA A 270 18.40 -12.42 2.42
CA ALA A 270 18.40 -12.03 1.02
C ALA A 270 19.38 -10.88 0.76
N ASP A 271 19.81 -10.70 -0.49
CA ASP A 271 20.71 -9.62 -0.87
C ASP A 271 20.13 -8.24 -0.54
N ASP A 272 18.82 -8.06 -0.70
CA ASP A 272 18.12 -6.81 -0.40
C ASP A 272 17.91 -6.57 1.11
N ASP A 273 18.13 -7.59 1.95
CA ASP A 273 18.03 -7.47 3.42
C ASP A 273 19.31 -6.92 4.05
N VAL A 274 20.43 -6.91 3.32
CA VAL A 274 21.76 -6.60 3.85
C VAL A 274 22.36 -5.40 3.11
N SER A 275 22.64 -4.32 3.85
CA SER A 275 23.32 -3.14 3.29
C SER A 275 24.58 -2.80 4.06
N ILE A 276 25.61 -2.36 3.34
CA ILE A 276 26.86 -1.84 3.89
C ILE A 276 26.96 -0.36 3.53
N VAL A 277 27.13 0.51 4.52
CA VAL A 277 27.34 1.94 4.31
C VAL A 277 28.49 2.45 5.18
N ALA A 278 29.41 3.24 4.62
CA ALA A 278 30.40 3.95 5.42
C ALA A 278 29.74 5.15 6.11
N ARG A 279 29.85 5.28 7.44
CA ARG A 279 29.31 6.42 8.21
C ARG A 279 30.28 6.89 9.30
N GLY A 280 30.20 8.17 9.63
CA GLY A 280 30.78 8.71 10.87
C GLY A 280 32.23 9.20 10.78
N ALA A 281 32.70 9.60 9.60
CA ALA A 281 33.92 10.41 9.54
C ALA A 281 33.62 11.74 10.24
N THR A 282 34.40 12.06 11.27
CA THR A 282 34.26 13.30 12.04
C THR A 282 35.63 13.93 12.27
N THR A 283 35.64 15.11 12.84
CA THR A 283 36.86 15.78 13.31
C THR A 283 36.69 16.01 14.80
N ASP A 284 37.67 15.58 15.61
CA ASP A 284 37.62 15.82 17.05
C ASP A 284 37.87 17.30 17.40
N GLU A 285 37.72 17.65 18.68
CA GLU A 285 37.89 19.03 19.18
C GLU A 285 39.31 19.59 18.95
N SER A 286 40.29 18.73 18.66
CA SER A 286 41.67 19.11 18.32
C SER A 286 41.89 19.34 16.82
N GLY A 287 40.84 19.18 16.00
CA GLY A 287 40.94 19.30 14.55
C GLY A 287 41.47 18.05 13.86
N ARG A 288 41.63 16.92 14.58
CA ARG A 288 42.14 15.68 14.00
C ARG A 288 41.01 14.89 13.35
N PHE A 289 41.23 14.46 12.11
CA PHE A 289 40.32 13.58 11.39
C PHE A 289 40.20 12.23 12.09
N VAL A 290 38.96 11.85 12.43
CA VAL A 290 38.59 10.57 13.00
C VAL A 290 37.83 9.79 11.93
N PRO A 291 38.40 8.69 11.40
CA PRO A 291 37.73 7.88 10.38
C PRO A 291 36.39 7.33 10.86
N GLY A 292 35.40 7.33 9.97
CA GLY A 292 34.11 6.66 10.21
C GLY A 292 34.24 5.14 10.23
N GLY A 293 33.20 4.46 10.73
CA GLY A 293 33.08 3.01 10.68
C GLY A 293 32.22 2.54 9.50
N LEU A 294 32.39 1.28 9.10
CA LEU A 294 31.47 0.63 8.17
C LEU A 294 30.27 0.11 8.96
N MET A 295 29.08 0.49 8.53
CA MET A 295 27.82 0.07 9.15
C MET A 295 27.18 -0.99 8.26
N VAL A 296 26.98 -2.18 8.83
CA VAL A 296 26.18 -3.24 8.20
C VAL A 296 24.80 -3.19 8.84
N THR A 297 23.76 -3.04 8.02
CA THR A 297 22.36 -3.07 8.43
C THR A 297 21.69 -4.31 7.85
N VAL A 298 21.10 -5.13 8.71
CA VAL A 298 20.42 -6.38 8.35
C VAL A 298 18.95 -6.28 8.73
N LEU A 299 18.04 -6.37 7.77
CA LEU A 299 16.61 -6.56 8.05
C LEU A 299 16.40 -8.01 8.50
N ALA A 300 16.04 -8.19 9.77
CA ALA A 300 16.10 -9.49 10.45
C ALA A 300 14.86 -9.78 11.31
N SER A 301 13.68 -9.33 10.91
CA SER A 301 12.43 -9.57 11.65
C SER A 301 12.23 -11.06 11.97
N GLY A 302 12.19 -11.41 13.24
CA GLY A 302 12.06 -12.80 13.73
C GLY A 302 13.33 -13.65 13.60
N ARG A 303 14.46 -13.05 13.21
CA ARG A 303 15.78 -13.68 12.99
C ARG A 303 16.93 -12.87 13.61
N GLU A 304 16.63 -11.97 14.54
CA GLU A 304 17.53 -10.98 15.11
C GLU A 304 18.74 -11.64 15.78
N GLU A 305 18.50 -12.66 16.60
CA GLU A 305 19.57 -13.37 17.32
C GLU A 305 20.46 -14.19 16.37
N ALA A 306 19.92 -14.66 15.24
CA ALA A 306 20.73 -15.29 14.20
C ALA A 306 21.65 -14.26 13.52
N ALA A 307 21.12 -13.09 13.18
CA ALA A 307 21.91 -12.00 12.61
C ALA A 307 23.01 -11.52 13.58
N LYS A 308 22.68 -11.29 14.86
CA LYS A 308 23.67 -10.90 15.89
C LYS A 308 24.80 -11.92 16.03
N ARG A 309 24.49 -13.22 16.05
CA ARG A 309 25.52 -14.28 16.14
C ARG A 309 26.48 -14.23 14.96
N VAL A 310 25.97 -14.06 13.74
CA VAL A 310 26.81 -13.95 12.54
C VAL A 310 27.67 -12.69 12.60
N LEU A 311 27.11 -11.54 12.99
CA LEU A 311 27.84 -10.28 13.09
C LEU A 311 28.95 -10.34 14.16
N HIS A 312 28.67 -10.86 15.36
CA HIS A 312 29.67 -11.00 16.42
C HIS A 312 30.80 -11.99 16.06
N ALA A 313 30.49 -13.05 15.31
CA ALA A 313 31.50 -13.98 14.83
C ALA A 313 32.51 -13.35 13.85
N HIS A 314 32.19 -12.16 13.31
CA HIS A 314 33.00 -11.43 12.34
C HIS A 314 33.45 -10.06 12.86
N GLU A 315 33.69 -9.95 14.17
CA GLU A 315 34.31 -8.77 14.80
C GLU A 315 33.44 -7.49 14.79
N ALA A 316 32.13 -7.63 14.65
CA ALA A 316 31.21 -6.49 14.78
C ALA A 316 31.30 -5.83 16.17
N GLN A 317 31.38 -4.51 16.16
CA GLN A 317 31.28 -3.61 17.31
C GLN A 317 29.91 -2.92 17.34
N ASP A 318 29.48 -2.46 18.52
CA ASP A 318 28.27 -1.65 18.70
C ASP A 318 26.99 -2.24 18.07
N VAL A 319 26.80 -3.56 18.17
CA VAL A 319 25.63 -4.25 17.59
C VAL A 319 24.36 -3.83 18.32
N SER A 320 23.38 -3.32 17.57
CA SER A 320 22.10 -2.85 18.12
C SER A 320 20.92 -3.35 17.31
N THR A 321 19.78 -3.52 17.97
CA THR A 321 18.50 -3.89 17.36
C THR A 321 17.57 -2.70 17.40
N ASN A 322 17.05 -2.30 16.24
CA ASN A 322 16.21 -1.12 16.10
C ASN A 322 14.95 -1.45 15.29
N ARG A 323 13.82 -0.84 15.64
CA ARG A 323 12.60 -0.90 14.81
C ARG A 323 12.70 0.13 13.68
N VAL A 324 12.45 -0.30 12.46
CA VAL A 324 12.47 0.54 11.27
C VAL A 324 11.04 0.75 10.80
N GLY A 325 10.60 2.00 10.73
CA GLY A 325 9.30 2.34 10.16
C GLY A 325 9.33 2.33 8.63
N ALA A 326 8.15 2.35 8.00
CA ALA A 326 7.96 2.30 6.54
C ALA A 326 8.66 3.43 5.74
N THR A 327 9.25 4.42 6.39
CA THR A 327 9.99 5.54 5.79
C THR A 327 11.52 5.32 5.77
N GLY A 328 12.01 4.16 6.23
CA GLY A 328 13.44 3.87 6.37
C GLY A 328 14.13 4.64 7.51
N THR A 329 13.34 5.33 8.35
CA THR A 329 13.84 6.04 9.53
C THR A 329 14.02 5.03 10.67
N VAL A 330 15.27 4.89 11.14
CA VAL A 330 15.61 4.03 12.28
C VAL A 330 15.07 4.66 13.56
N GLY A 331 14.10 4.01 14.20
CA GLY A 331 13.52 4.41 15.48
C GLY A 331 14.36 3.97 16.68
N GLN A 332 13.93 4.35 17.89
CA GLN A 332 14.66 4.15 19.15
C GLN A 332 15.09 2.69 19.40
N ARG A 333 16.29 2.57 20.00
CA ARG A 333 16.97 1.34 20.43
C ARG A 333 16.01 0.46 21.26
N THR A 334 15.76 -0.77 20.81
CA THR A 334 15.05 -1.75 21.64
C THR A 334 16.06 -2.27 22.68
N VAL A 335 15.70 -2.20 23.97
CA VAL A 335 16.53 -2.66 25.09
C VAL A 335 16.76 -4.16 25.01
#